data_AF-A0A809SGQ7-F1
#
_entry.id   AF-A0A809SGQ7-F1
#
_cell.length_a   1.000
_cell.length_b   1.000
_cell.length_c   1.000
_cell.angle_alpha   90.00
_cell.angle_beta   90.00
_cell.angle_gamma   90.00
#
_symmetry.space_group_name_H-M   'P 1'
#
loop_
_entity.id
_entity.type
_entity.pdbx_description
1 polymer ?
#
loop_
_entity_poly.entity_id
_entity_poly.type
_entity_poly.pdbx_seq_one_letter_code
_entity_poly.pdbx_strand_id
1 'polypeptide(L)' 'MTTQFEILEAEVLKLVPTERALLAEHIIASLDGDNEIDSAWAAEVENRIAEVEGGLVIGTPLAEVIAQARATLK' A
#
# COMPACT_ATOMS: atom_id res chain seq x y z
N MET A 1 25.28 -20.01 -15.97
CA MET A 1 25.90 -18.70 -15.68
C MET A 1 25.11 -18.09 -14.54
N THR A 2 25.78 -17.66 -13.49
CA THR A 2 25.11 -17.03 -12.34
C THR A 2 24.66 -15.62 -12.74
N THR A 3 23.42 -15.29 -12.41
CA THR A 3 22.83 -13.98 -12.68
C THR A 3 23.24 -12.99 -11.58
N GLN A 4 23.18 -11.69 -11.89
CA GLN A 4 23.42 -10.64 -10.90
C GLN A 4 22.43 -10.73 -9.72
N PHE A 5 21.20 -11.18 -9.98
CA PHE A 5 20.19 -11.40 -8.95
C PHE A 5 20.63 -12.48 -7.95
N GLU A 6 21.04 -13.65 -8.44
CA GLU A 6 21.48 -14.76 -7.60
C GLU A 6 22.72 -14.40 -6.75
N ILE A 7 23.62 -13.57 -7.28
CA ILE A 7 24.77 -13.06 -6.52
C ILE A 7 24.30 -12.15 -5.39
N LEU A 8 23.42 -11.19 -5.68
CA LEU A 8 22.91 -10.26 -4.67
C LEU A 8 22.08 -10.98 -3.60
N GLU A 9 21.23 -11.93 -3.99
CA GLU A 9 20.45 -12.75 -3.06
C GLU A 9 21.38 -13.49 -2.08
N ALA A 10 22.44 -14.12 -2.60
CA ALA A 10 23.41 -14.81 -1.76
C ALA A 10 24.15 -13.88 -0.79
N GLU A 11 24.50 -12.65 -1.19
CA GLU A 11 25.14 -11.67 -0.30
C GLU A 11 24.17 -11.13 0.75
N VAL A 12 22.93 -10.82 0.37
CA VAL A 12 21.90 -10.32 1.30
C VAL A 12 21.58 -11.35 2.38
N LEU A 13 21.56 -12.64 2.03
CA LEU A 13 21.32 -13.71 3.00
C LEU A 13 22.45 -13.88 4.04
N LYS A 14 23.64 -13.31 3.81
CA LYS A 14 24.75 -13.30 4.81
C LYS A 14 24.59 -12.21 5.87
N LEU A 15 23.79 -11.19 5.62
CA LEU A 15 23.56 -10.09 6.55
C LEU A 15 22.79 -10.55 7.79
N VAL A 16 22.92 -9.82 8.91
CA VAL A 16 22.09 -10.10 10.09
C VAL A 16 20.63 -9.72 9.85
N PRO A 17 19.64 -10.28 10.58
CA PRO A 17 18.22 -10.03 10.32
C PRO A 17 17.83 -8.55 10.27
N THR A 18 18.43 -7.70 11.11
CA THR A 18 18.16 -6.25 11.14
C THR A 18 18.63 -5.54 9.88
N GLU A 19 19.82 -5.88 9.37
CA GLU A 19 20.36 -5.31 8.13
C GLU A 19 19.56 -5.75 6.91
N ARG A 20 19.09 -7.01 6.88
CA ARG A 20 18.19 -7.48 5.82
C ARG A 20 16.85 -6.74 5.84
N ALA A 21 16.28 -6.49 7.01
CA ALA A 21 15.04 -5.74 7.14
C ALA A 21 15.20 -4.29 6.62
N LEU A 22 16.30 -3.62 6.99
CA LEU A 22 16.60 -2.27 6.52
C LEU A 22 16.82 -2.23 5.00
N LEU A 23 17.52 -3.22 4.44
CA LEU A 23 17.69 -3.30 2.98
C LEU A 23 16.36 -3.56 2.27
N ALA A 24 15.50 -4.42 2.81
CA ALA A 24 14.18 -4.67 2.26
C ALA A 24 13.33 -3.39 2.25
N GLU A 25 13.38 -2.59 3.32
CA GLU A 25 12.71 -1.28 3.38
C GLU A 25 13.18 -0.34 2.28
N HIS A 26 14.51 -0.19 2.09
CA HIS A 26 15.04 0.65 1.02
C HIS A 26 14.65 0.17 -0.38
N ILE A 27 14.65 -1.15 -0.61
CA ILE A 27 14.24 -1.71 -1.90
C ILE A 27 12.75 -1.44 -2.12
N ILE A 28 11.89 -1.70 -1.15
CA ILE A 28 10.44 -1.41 -1.25
C ILE A 28 10.22 0.08 -1.56
N ALA A 29 10.87 0.98 -0.82
CA ALA A 29 10.78 2.42 -1.06
C ALA A 29 11.28 2.83 -2.47
N SER A 30 12.23 2.09 -3.04
CA SER A 30 12.69 2.32 -4.42
C SER A 30 11.68 1.87 -5.49
N LEU A 31 10.75 0.98 -5.14
CA LEU A 31 9.69 0.51 -6.02
C LEU A 31 8.50 1.47 -6.10
N ASP A 32 8.38 2.43 -5.17
CA ASP A 32 7.34 3.46 -5.13
C ASP A 32 7.51 4.52 -6.25
N GLY A 33 8.25 4.20 -7.32
CA GLY A 33 8.62 5.07 -8.43
C GLY A 33 7.53 5.36 -9.46
N ASP A 34 6.24 5.24 -9.12
CA ASP A 34 5.11 5.60 -9.98
C ASP A 34 4.13 6.53 -9.25
N ASN A 35 4.63 7.74 -9.01
CA ASN A 35 3.94 8.85 -8.33
C ASN A 35 2.64 9.30 -9.04
N GLU A 36 2.41 8.85 -10.28
CA GLU A 36 1.17 9.12 -11.01
C GLU A 36 -0.03 8.40 -10.38
N ILE A 37 0.15 7.18 -9.89
CA ILE A 37 -0.91 6.45 -9.17
C ILE A 37 -1.22 7.18 -7.88
N ASP A 38 -0.21 7.50 -7.07
CA ASP A 38 -0.41 8.22 -5.80
C ASP A 38 -1.09 9.59 -6.02
N SER A 39 -0.69 10.32 -7.05
CA SER A 39 -1.34 11.59 -7.41
C SER A 39 -2.79 11.40 -7.86
N ALA A 40 -3.09 10.36 -8.64
CA ALA A 40 -4.45 10.06 -9.08
C ALA A 40 -5.33 9.64 -7.90
N TRP A 41 -4.79 8.86 -6.95
CA TRP A 41 -5.47 8.49 -5.72
C TRP A 41 -5.72 9.70 -4.82
N ALA A 42 -4.75 10.59 -4.66
CA ALA A 42 -4.94 11.82 -3.90
C ALA A 42 -6.06 12.69 -4.49
N ALA A 43 -6.07 12.87 -5.82
CA ALA A 43 -7.13 13.61 -6.50
C ALA A 43 -8.52 12.96 -6.30
N GLU A 44 -8.60 11.63 -6.39
CA GLU A 44 -9.86 10.91 -6.17
C GLU A 44 -10.35 11.02 -4.72
N VAL A 45 -9.44 11.00 -3.74
CA VAL A 45 -9.80 11.19 -2.33
C VAL A 45 -10.41 12.57 -2.10
N GLU A 46 -9.78 13.63 -2.64
CA GLU A 46 -10.30 15.00 -2.55
C GLU A 46 -11.67 15.12 -3.22
N ASN A 47 -11.86 14.53 -4.41
CA ASN A 47 -13.14 14.51 -5.11
C ASN A 47 -14.24 13.84 -4.26
N ARG A 48 -13.96 12.69 -3.65
CA ARG A 48 -14.94 11.97 -2.82
C ARG A 48 -15.31 12.73 -1.55
N ILE A 49 -14.34 13.41 -0.93
CA ILE A 49 -14.62 14.27 0.22
C ILE A 49 -15.59 15.38 -0.21
N ALA A 50 -15.30 16.05 -1.32
CA ALA A 50 -16.15 17.13 -1.84
C ALA A 50 -17.57 16.63 -2.20
N GLU A 51 -17.70 15.42 -2.76
CA GLU A 51 -19.01 14.81 -3.04
C GLU A 51 -19.83 14.54 -1.77
N VAL A 52 -19.19 14.05 -0.71
CA VAL A 52 -19.85 13.78 0.57
C VAL A 52 -20.23 15.08 1.28
N GLU A 53 -19.31 16.04 1.38
CA GLU A 53 -19.55 17.33 2.01
C GLU A 53 -20.58 18.18 1.25
N GLY A 54 -20.57 18.08 -0.09
CA GLY A 54 -21.54 18.70 -0.97
C GLY A 54 -22.91 18.01 -0.99
N GLY A 55 -23.06 16.86 -0.32
CA GLY A 55 -24.31 16.10 -0.29
C GLY A 55 -24.68 15.47 -1.65
N LEU A 56 -23.71 15.32 -2.56
CA LEU A 56 -23.89 14.65 -3.85
C LEU A 56 -23.98 13.14 -3.70
N VAL A 57 -23.43 12.60 -2.61
CA VAL A 57 -23.47 11.18 -2.27
C VAL A 57 -23.96 11.00 -0.83
N ILE A 58 -24.81 10.00 -0.61
CA ILE A 58 -25.31 9.63 0.72
C ILE A 58 -24.46 8.47 1.24
N GLY A 59 -23.70 8.72 2.30
CA GLY A 59 -22.93 7.69 2.99
C GLY A 59 -23.82 6.72 3.78
N THR A 60 -23.33 5.49 3.96
CA THR A 60 -23.93 4.51 4.89
C THR A 60 -23.36 4.71 6.29
N PRO A 61 -24.17 4.62 7.37
CA PRO A 61 -23.64 4.70 8.73
C PRO A 61 -22.54 3.68 8.99
N LEU A 62 -21.42 4.12 9.57
CA LEU A 62 -20.24 3.29 9.80
C LEU A 62 -20.55 2.00 10.58
N ALA A 63 -21.45 2.09 11.56
CA ALA A 63 -21.87 0.94 12.36
C ALA A 63 -22.49 -0.18 11.51
N GLU A 64 -23.30 0.18 10.50
CA GLU A 64 -23.94 -0.77 9.59
C GLU A 64 -22.90 -1.42 8.68
N VAL A 65 -21.97 -0.63 8.14
CA VAL A 65 -20.87 -1.12 7.30
C VAL A 65 -19.99 -2.13 8.06
N ILE A 66 -19.61 -1.81 9.30
CA ILE A 66 -18.79 -2.70 10.14
C ILE A 66 -19.57 -3.98 10.48
N ALA A 67 -20.85 -3.87 10.83
CA ALA A 67 -21.68 -5.04 11.13
C ALA A 67 -21.78 -5.99 9.92
N GLN A 68 -22.02 -5.43 8.73
CA GLN A 68 -22.08 -6.20 7.49
C GLN A 68 -20.75 -6.88 7.17
N ALA A 69 -19.62 -6.16 7.26
CA ALA A 69 -18.30 -6.72 7.01
C ALA A 69 -18.00 -7.90 7.94
N ARG A 70 -18.30 -7.76 9.24
CA ARG A 70 -18.12 -8.84 10.22
C ARG A 70 -19.00 -10.05 9.93
N ALA A 71 -20.24 -9.85 9.50
CA ALA A 71 -21.14 -10.93 9.14
C ALA A 71 -20.63 -11.76 7.93
N THR A 72 -19.76 -11.20 7.09
CA THR A 72 -19.17 -11.89 5.94
C THR A 72 -17.88 -12.66 6.24
N LEU A 73 -17.30 -12.47 7.42
CA LEU A 73 -16.11 -13.22 7.85
C LEU A 73 -16.55 -14.59 8.40
N LYS A 74 -16.05 -15.68 7.79
CA LYS A 74 -16.24 -17.06 8.26
C LYS A 74 -15.23 -17.42 9.35
#